data_AF-A0A1E4I6Y7-F1
#
_entry.id   AF-A0A1E4I6Y7-F1
#
_cell.length_a   1.000
_cell.length_b   1.000
_cell.length_c   1.000
_cell.angle_alpha   90.00
_cell.angle_beta   90.00
_cell.angle_gamma   90.00
#
_symmetry.space_group_name_H-M   'P 1'
#
loop_
_entity.id
_entity.type
_entity.pdbx_description
1 polymer ?
#
loop_
_entity_poly.entity_id
_entity_poly.type
_entity_poly.pdbx_seq_one_letter_code
_entity_poly.pdbx_strand_id
1 'polypeptide(L)'
;MLDPTGLLAAHTLHDWSRSYLLPDDVETNIPRNGRHRDCGAFNLARGLLVEVVGRTGGRPRTLTYTEWQARCGRGRGPRGGDSCAACTTPALISHTTVSAHIDLLERTRPLTVTVHYRFPLERVDGHQNWRISVDGVALPVENRVRPPSPLVIAGIVQRVVLETLEAAWTGPRAARPTGPSPESD
;
A
#
# COMPACT_ATOMS: atom_id res chain seq x y z
N MET A 1 -11.39 22.30 18.01
CA MET A 1 -10.68 21.50 19.02
C MET A 1 -9.69 20.63 18.26
N LEU A 2 -8.40 20.98 18.33
CA LEU A 2 -7.30 20.32 17.60
C LEU A 2 -6.81 19.15 18.44
N ASP A 3 -6.68 17.97 17.84
CA ASP A 3 -6.11 16.78 18.48
C ASP A 3 -4.59 16.96 18.66
N PRO A 4 -4.08 17.02 19.90
CA PRO A 4 -2.68 17.25 20.20
C PRO A 4 -1.77 16.03 19.95
N THR A 5 -2.33 14.87 19.56
CA THR A 5 -1.53 13.67 19.23
C THR A 5 -1.24 13.51 17.74
N GLY A 6 -1.89 14.30 16.87
CA GLY A 6 -1.78 14.14 15.41
C GLY A 6 -2.31 12.81 14.86
N LEU A 7 -2.99 12.00 15.70
CA LEU A 7 -3.52 10.68 15.35
C LEU A 7 -4.97 10.74 14.86
N LEU A 8 -5.63 11.90 14.96
CA LEU A 8 -6.97 12.18 14.48
C LEU A 8 -6.96 13.31 13.43
N ALA A 9 -6.28 13.10 12.31
CA ALA A 9 -6.91 13.49 11.05
C ALA A 9 -8.02 12.47 10.81
N ALA A 10 -9.21 12.75 11.37
CA ALA A 10 -10.38 11.88 11.30
C ALA A 10 -10.60 11.40 9.86
N HIS A 11 -10.23 10.15 9.56
CA HIS A 11 -10.69 9.46 8.35
C HIS A 11 -12.19 9.35 8.48
N THR A 12 -12.87 10.20 7.73
CA THR A 12 -14.32 10.27 7.78
C THR A 12 -14.85 9.03 7.04
N LEU A 13 -16.04 8.53 7.43
CA LEU A 13 -16.78 7.59 6.58
C LEU A 13 -16.88 8.11 5.13
N HIS A 14 -16.85 9.43 4.97
CA HIS A 14 -16.80 10.10 3.68
C HIS A 14 -15.58 9.69 2.84
N ASP A 15 -14.37 9.65 3.40
CA ASP A 15 -13.15 9.22 2.68
C ASP A 15 -13.23 7.76 2.19
N TRP A 16 -13.95 6.91 2.94
CA TRP A 16 -14.21 5.52 2.57
C TRP A 16 -15.36 5.35 1.58
N SER A 17 -16.28 6.32 1.55
CA SER A 17 -17.47 6.31 0.68
C SER A 17 -17.25 7.01 -0.67
N ARG A 18 -16.04 7.53 -0.93
CA ARG A 18 -15.68 8.14 -2.22
C ARG A 18 -15.86 7.12 -3.34
N SER A 19 -16.65 7.48 -4.33
CA SER A 19 -16.86 6.66 -5.52
C SER A 19 -15.74 6.94 -6.52
N TYR A 20 -14.76 6.06 -6.55
CA TYR A 20 -13.66 6.12 -7.51
C TYR A 20 -14.04 5.45 -8.83
N LEU A 21 -13.63 6.05 -9.94
CA LEU A 21 -13.75 5.50 -11.28
C LEU A 21 -12.34 5.16 -11.79
N LEU A 22 -12.18 3.97 -12.36
CA LEU A 22 -10.96 3.60 -13.05
C LEU A 22 -10.97 4.15 -14.48
N PRO A 23 -9.85 4.72 -14.97
CA PRO A 23 -9.69 5.04 -16.38
C PRO A 23 -9.84 3.78 -17.26
N ASP A 24 -10.32 3.97 -18.49
CA ASP A 24 -10.61 2.86 -19.41
C ASP A 24 -9.36 2.08 -19.83
N ASP A 25 -8.19 2.75 -19.84
CA ASP A 25 -6.91 2.17 -20.22
C ASP A 25 -6.23 1.35 -19.11
N VAL A 26 -6.84 1.27 -17.92
CA VAL A 26 -6.33 0.44 -16.82
C VAL A 26 -6.77 -1.00 -16.98
N GLU A 27 -5.80 -1.92 -17.01
CA GLU A 27 -6.07 -3.35 -16.92
C GLU A 27 -6.49 -3.71 -15.50
N THR A 28 -7.66 -4.33 -15.33
CA THR A 28 -8.17 -4.66 -14.00
C THR A 28 -9.10 -5.86 -14.01
N ASN A 29 -9.15 -6.57 -12.88
CA ASN A 29 -10.05 -7.70 -12.64
C ASN A 29 -11.25 -7.36 -11.74
N ILE A 30 -11.46 -6.06 -11.42
CA ILE A 30 -12.61 -5.59 -10.65
C ILE A 30 -13.49 -4.64 -11.48
N PRO A 31 -14.75 -4.40 -11.08
CA PRO A 31 -15.59 -3.41 -11.75
C PRO A 31 -14.93 -2.03 -11.78
N ARG A 32 -14.95 -1.37 -12.95
CA ARG A 32 -14.35 -0.04 -13.15
C ARG A 32 -15.11 1.08 -12.43
N ASN A 33 -16.42 0.93 -12.29
CA ASN A 33 -17.32 1.94 -11.72
C ASN A 33 -17.75 1.60 -10.30
N GLY A 34 -17.57 2.55 -9.37
CA GLY A 34 -18.17 2.46 -8.04
C GLY A 34 -19.59 2.98 -8.02
N ARG A 35 -20.42 2.46 -7.09
CA ARG A 35 -21.70 3.08 -6.75
C ARG A 35 -21.51 4.10 -5.64
N HIS A 36 -22.40 5.09 -5.59
CA HIS A 36 -22.42 6.05 -4.49
C HIS A 36 -22.69 5.31 -3.17
N ARG A 37 -21.83 5.53 -2.16
CA ARG A 37 -21.85 4.83 -0.86
C ARG A 37 -21.49 3.34 -0.91
N ASP A 38 -20.88 2.86 -2.00
CA ASP A 38 -20.21 1.56 -1.92
C ASP A 38 -19.12 1.66 -0.83
N CYS A 39 -19.25 0.86 0.21
CA CYS A 39 -18.20 0.66 1.21
C CYS A 39 -17.68 -0.76 0.96
N GLY A 40 -16.43 -0.90 0.53
CA GLY A 40 -15.93 -2.24 0.22
C GLY A 40 -14.54 -2.26 -0.39
N ALA A 41 -13.99 -3.47 -0.48
CA ALA A 41 -12.61 -3.72 -0.86
C ALA A 41 -12.29 -3.29 -2.31
N PHE A 42 -13.28 -3.32 -3.21
CA PHE A 42 -13.14 -2.77 -4.57
C PHE A 42 -13.03 -1.24 -4.57
N ASN A 43 -13.76 -0.54 -3.71
CA ASN A 43 -13.62 0.93 -3.60
C ASN A 43 -12.28 1.33 -3.00
N LEU A 44 -11.79 0.57 -2.02
CA LEU A 44 -10.42 0.71 -1.52
C LEU A 44 -9.41 0.50 -2.66
N ALA A 45 -9.57 -0.54 -3.47
CA ALA A 45 -8.66 -0.83 -4.57
C ALA A 45 -8.63 0.27 -5.64
N ARG A 46 -9.80 0.77 -6.04
CA ARG A 46 -9.90 1.88 -6.99
C ARG A 46 -9.31 3.16 -6.42
N GLY A 47 -9.67 3.48 -5.18
CA GLY A 47 -9.14 4.65 -4.47
C GLY A 47 -7.63 4.60 -4.34
N LEU A 48 -7.05 3.43 -4.06
CA LEU A 48 -5.60 3.26 -3.99
C LEU A 48 -4.94 3.74 -5.28
N LEU A 49 -5.39 3.23 -6.42
CA LEU A 49 -4.81 3.60 -7.71
C LEU A 49 -4.99 5.09 -8.00
N VAL A 50 -6.22 5.59 -7.88
CA VAL A 50 -6.57 6.98 -8.23
C VAL A 50 -5.82 7.98 -7.35
N GLU A 51 -5.79 7.77 -6.04
CA GLU A 51 -5.16 8.70 -5.11
C GLU A 51 -3.63 8.64 -5.23
N VAL A 52 -3.04 7.45 -5.42
CA VAL A 52 -1.59 7.34 -5.63
C VAL A 52 -1.19 8.04 -6.93
N VAL A 53 -1.88 7.76 -8.04
CA VAL A 53 -1.66 8.44 -9.33
C VAL A 53 -1.78 9.95 -9.19
N GLY A 54 -2.84 10.43 -8.52
CA GLY A 54 -3.06 11.87 -8.34
C GLY A 54 -1.95 12.56 -7.55
N ARG A 55 -1.27 11.85 -6.65
CA ARG A 55 -0.17 12.39 -5.84
C ARG A 55 1.22 12.22 -6.46
N THR A 56 1.43 11.16 -7.22
CA THR A 56 2.73 10.88 -7.85
C THR A 56 2.84 11.43 -9.26
N GLY A 57 1.72 11.84 -9.87
CA GLY A 57 1.69 12.27 -11.27
C GLY A 57 1.91 11.12 -12.26
N GLY A 58 1.90 9.86 -11.78
CA GLY A 58 2.14 8.68 -12.60
C GLY A 58 0.99 8.33 -13.52
N ARG A 59 1.25 7.45 -14.49
CA ARG A 59 0.21 6.87 -15.34
C ARG A 59 -0.23 5.51 -14.77
N PRO A 60 -1.53 5.29 -14.49
CA PRO A 60 -1.99 3.99 -14.05
C PRO A 60 -1.84 2.95 -15.17
N ARG A 61 -1.41 1.74 -14.83
CA ARG A 61 -1.25 0.65 -15.80
C ARG A 61 -2.15 -0.53 -15.48
N THR A 62 -1.97 -1.12 -14.30
CA THR A 62 -2.78 -2.27 -13.89
C THR A 62 -3.22 -2.15 -12.43
N LEU A 63 -4.40 -2.70 -12.14
CA LEU A 63 -4.95 -2.84 -10.80
C LEU A 63 -5.51 -4.24 -10.60
N THR A 64 -4.87 -5.01 -9.74
CA THR A 64 -5.28 -6.37 -9.41
C THR A 64 -5.80 -6.45 -7.99
N TYR A 65 -6.94 -7.12 -7.84
CA TYR A 65 -7.54 -7.46 -6.57
C TYR A 65 -7.57 -8.98 -6.40
N THR A 66 -7.15 -9.49 -5.25
CA THR A 66 -7.36 -10.89 -4.90
C THR A 66 -7.93 -10.99 -3.50
N GLU A 67 -8.91 -11.86 -3.33
CA GLU A 67 -9.48 -12.22 -2.03
C GLU A 67 -9.50 -13.73 -1.88
N TRP A 68 -9.13 -14.21 -0.71
CA TRP A 68 -9.29 -15.60 -0.33
C TRP A 68 -9.56 -15.71 1.15
N GLN A 69 -10.27 -16.76 1.54
CA GLN A 69 -10.62 -17.00 2.93
C GLN A 69 -9.84 -18.20 3.45
N ALA A 70 -9.37 -18.11 4.69
CA ALA A 70 -8.79 -19.24 5.38
C ALA A 70 -9.14 -19.22 6.86
N ARG A 71 -9.34 -20.41 7.42
CA ARG A 71 -9.49 -20.56 8.85
C ARG A 71 -8.15 -20.32 9.52
N CYS A 72 -8.13 -19.55 10.61
CA CYS A 72 -6.97 -19.53 11.48
C CYS A 72 -6.86 -20.91 12.15
N GLY A 73 -5.94 -21.72 11.66
CA GLY A 73 -5.62 -23.01 12.27
C GLY A 73 -4.67 -22.82 13.44
N ARG A 74 -4.75 -23.70 14.44
CA ARG A 74 -3.57 -24.04 15.25
C ARG A 74 -2.62 -24.81 14.33
N GLY A 75 -1.71 -24.11 13.65
CA GLY A 75 -0.68 -24.75 12.82
C GLY A 75 -0.46 -24.10 11.46
N ARG A 76 0.79 -24.16 10.98
CA ARG A 76 1.34 -23.51 9.78
C ARG A 76 0.44 -23.70 8.56
N GLY A 77 -0.03 -22.59 7.98
CA GLY A 77 -0.63 -22.59 6.66
C GLY A 77 0.37 -22.97 5.55
N PRO A 78 -0.11 -23.37 4.36
CA PRO A 78 0.69 -23.98 3.29
C PRO A 78 1.73 -23.07 2.62
N ARG A 79 1.83 -21.79 3.03
CA ARG A 79 2.79 -20.80 2.51
C ARG A 79 3.57 -20.06 3.59
N GLY A 80 3.78 -20.68 4.76
CA GLY A 80 4.70 -20.14 5.79
C GLY A 80 4.34 -18.76 6.36
N GLY A 81 3.11 -18.29 6.18
CA GLY A 81 2.65 -16.98 6.65
C GLY A 81 1.81 -17.08 7.92
N ASP A 82 2.33 -16.48 9.00
CA ASP A 82 1.62 -16.02 10.20
C ASP A 82 0.55 -16.98 10.75
N SER A 83 0.98 -18.07 11.39
CA SER A 83 0.11 -18.78 12.34
C SER A 83 -0.27 -17.81 13.44
N CYS A 84 -1.56 -17.55 13.60
CA CYS A 84 -2.09 -16.76 14.70
C CYS A 84 -1.95 -17.58 16.00
N ALA A 85 -0.78 -17.53 16.64
CA ALA A 85 -0.55 -18.17 17.93
C ALA A 85 -1.51 -17.64 19.03
N ALA A 86 -2.09 -16.46 18.80
CA ALA A 86 -3.04 -15.79 19.69
C ALA A 86 -4.52 -16.21 19.49
N CYS A 87 -4.83 -17.04 18.48
CA CYS A 87 -6.22 -17.41 18.19
C CYS A 87 -6.67 -18.56 19.10
N THR A 88 -7.40 -18.24 20.17
CA THR A 88 -7.96 -19.23 21.12
C THR A 88 -9.10 -20.04 20.48
N THR A 89 -9.82 -19.42 19.54
CA THR A 89 -10.93 -20.01 18.78
C THR A 89 -10.63 -19.93 17.27
N PRO A 90 -10.85 -20.99 16.49
CA PRO A 90 -10.75 -20.92 15.03
C PRO A 90 -11.74 -19.87 14.49
N ALA A 91 -11.22 -18.92 13.74
CA ALA A 91 -11.97 -17.86 13.07
C ALA A 91 -11.69 -17.92 11.57
N LEU A 92 -12.71 -17.66 10.75
CA LEU A 92 -12.52 -17.50 9.31
C LEU A 92 -11.97 -16.10 9.03
N ILE A 93 -10.80 -16.02 8.42
CA ILE A 93 -10.11 -14.77 8.08
C ILE A 93 -10.20 -14.58 6.57
N SER A 94 -10.69 -13.41 6.15
CA SER A 94 -10.53 -12.96 4.77
C SER A 94 -9.17 -12.26 4.62
N HIS A 95 -8.45 -12.68 3.58
CA HIS A 95 -7.20 -12.12 3.13
C HIS A 95 -7.46 -11.40 1.82
N THR A 96 -7.18 -10.10 1.80
CA THR A 96 -7.34 -9.25 0.62
C THR A 96 -5.99 -8.68 0.23
N THR A 97 -5.62 -8.81 -1.04
CA THR A 97 -4.47 -8.12 -1.63
C THR A 97 -4.94 -7.24 -2.76
N VAL A 98 -4.52 -5.98 -2.73
CA VAL A 98 -4.64 -5.04 -3.83
C VAL A 98 -3.24 -4.71 -4.31
N SER A 99 -2.99 -4.83 -5.61
CA SER A 99 -1.72 -4.44 -6.24
C SER A 99 -1.99 -3.47 -7.38
N ALA A 100 -1.38 -2.30 -7.30
CA ALA A 100 -1.44 -1.24 -8.29
C ALA A 100 -0.07 -1.04 -8.93
N HIS A 101 -0.03 -1.02 -10.26
CA HIS A 101 1.17 -0.73 -11.03
C HIS A 101 1.03 0.61 -11.74
N ILE A 102 2.01 1.49 -11.53
CA ILE A 102 1.97 2.89 -11.96
C ILE A 102 3.28 3.22 -12.65
N ASP A 103 3.21 3.69 -13.88
CA ASP A 103 4.38 4.17 -14.61
C ASP A 103 4.71 5.60 -14.15
N LEU A 104 5.93 5.83 -13.69
CA LEU A 104 6.44 7.15 -13.31
C LEU A 104 7.43 7.61 -14.37
N LEU A 105 7.37 8.88 -14.78
CA LEU A 105 8.23 9.43 -15.83
C LEU A 105 9.72 9.33 -15.45
N GLU A 106 10.03 9.48 -14.17
CA GLU A 106 11.38 9.47 -13.61
C GLU A 106 11.91 8.05 -13.36
N ARG A 107 11.16 6.99 -13.72
CA ARG A 107 11.54 5.60 -13.46
C ARG A 107 11.51 4.74 -14.71
N THR A 108 12.47 3.81 -14.79
CA THR A 108 12.56 2.80 -15.86
C THR A 108 11.65 1.59 -15.62
N ARG A 109 11.19 1.39 -14.38
CA ARG A 109 10.29 0.31 -13.99
C ARG A 109 9.03 0.89 -13.35
N PRO A 110 7.86 0.26 -13.55
CA PRO A 110 6.63 0.68 -12.89
C PRO A 110 6.77 0.60 -11.37
N LEU A 111 6.27 1.62 -10.68
CA LEU A 111 6.05 1.58 -9.24
C LEU A 111 4.98 0.52 -8.95
N THR A 112 5.28 -0.39 -8.04
CA THR A 112 4.33 -1.39 -7.57
C THR A 112 3.91 -1.07 -6.14
N VAL A 113 2.65 -0.72 -5.93
CA VAL A 113 2.08 -0.51 -4.60
C VAL A 113 1.20 -1.70 -4.27
N THR A 114 1.48 -2.39 -3.16
CA THR A 114 0.67 -3.51 -2.70
C THR A 114 0.13 -3.24 -1.31
N VAL A 115 -1.18 -3.41 -1.14
CA VAL A 115 -1.88 -3.32 0.14
C VAL A 115 -2.44 -4.70 0.45
N HIS A 116 -2.03 -5.25 1.58
CA HIS A 116 -2.57 -6.51 2.09
C HIS A 116 -3.37 -6.24 3.36
N TYR A 117 -4.62 -6.67 3.39
CA TYR A 117 -5.51 -6.54 4.53
C TYR A 117 -6.00 -7.92 4.98
N ARG A 118 -6.09 -8.10 6.28
CA ARG A 118 -6.63 -9.29 6.94
C ARG A 118 -7.73 -8.84 7.87
N PHE A 119 -8.87 -9.49 7.80
CA PHE A 119 -9.95 -9.27 8.74
C PHE A 119 -10.70 -10.55 9.08
N PRO A 120 -11.14 -10.70 10.32
CA PRO A 120 -12.00 -11.80 10.70
C PRO A 120 -13.40 -11.56 10.12
N LEU A 121 -14.02 -12.61 9.56
CA LEU A 121 -15.40 -12.57 9.07
C LEU A 121 -16.41 -12.70 10.22
N GLU A 122 -15.97 -13.25 11.34
CA GLU A 122 -16.70 -13.27 12.60
C GLU A 122 -16.19 -12.13 13.50
N ARG A 123 -17.04 -11.57 14.36
CA ARG A 123 -16.63 -10.52 15.31
C ARG A 123 -15.68 -11.12 16.34
N VAL A 124 -14.40 -11.14 16.00
CA VAL A 124 -13.31 -11.56 16.87
C VAL A 124 -12.31 -10.42 16.93
N ASP A 125 -12.24 -9.76 18.09
CA ASP A 125 -11.35 -8.63 18.29
C ASP A 125 -9.88 -9.06 18.07
N GLY A 126 -9.06 -8.15 17.52
CA GLY A 126 -7.61 -8.34 17.41
C GLY A 126 -7.07 -9.06 16.15
N HIS A 127 -7.91 -9.42 15.18
CA HIS A 127 -7.45 -10.07 13.92
C HIS A 127 -7.41 -9.16 12.70
N GLN A 128 -7.60 -7.85 12.89
CA GLN A 128 -7.45 -6.89 11.82
C GLN A 128 -5.99 -6.48 11.70
N ASN A 129 -5.43 -6.63 10.51
CA ASN A 129 -4.09 -6.14 10.21
C ASN A 129 -4.03 -5.71 8.76
N TRP A 130 -3.28 -4.66 8.50
CA TRP A 130 -2.99 -4.19 7.17
C TRP A 130 -1.49 -3.95 7.01
N ARG A 131 -0.99 -4.15 5.80
CA ARG A 131 0.39 -3.85 5.42
C ARG A 131 0.39 -3.17 4.06
N ILE A 132 1.24 -2.16 3.91
CA ILE A 132 1.55 -1.55 2.63
C ILE A 132 2.99 -1.96 2.28
N SER A 133 3.20 -2.34 1.03
CA SER A 133 4.53 -2.44 0.46
C SER A 133 4.64 -1.61 -0.82
N VAL A 134 5.82 -1.05 -1.04
CA VAL A 134 6.19 -0.33 -2.25
C VAL A 134 7.39 -1.06 -2.85
N ASP A 135 7.26 -1.49 -4.11
CA ASP A 135 8.25 -2.31 -4.82
C ASP A 135 8.69 -3.56 -4.03
N GLY A 136 7.74 -4.17 -3.33
CA GLY A 136 7.97 -5.36 -2.50
C GLY A 136 8.57 -5.06 -1.12
N VAL A 137 8.98 -3.83 -0.83
CA VAL A 137 9.48 -3.41 0.49
C VAL A 137 8.32 -3.02 1.38
N ALA A 138 8.14 -3.74 2.48
CA ALA A 138 7.09 -3.45 3.47
C ALA A 138 7.42 -2.16 4.23
N LEU A 139 6.44 -1.27 4.35
CA LEU A 139 6.59 -0.02 5.09
C LEU A 139 6.36 -0.25 6.60
N PRO A 140 7.12 0.43 7.47
CA PRO A 140 6.94 0.33 8.92
C PRO A 140 5.54 0.83 9.32
N VAL A 141 4.82 -0.02 10.05
CA VAL A 141 3.40 0.18 10.36
C VAL A 141 3.25 1.13 11.55
N GLU A 142 2.76 2.35 11.34
CA GLU A 142 2.54 3.31 12.44
C GLU A 142 1.17 3.16 13.14
N ASN A 143 0.15 2.52 12.54
CA ASN A 143 -1.12 2.27 13.24
C ASN A 143 -1.88 1.02 12.76
N ARG A 144 -1.90 -0.04 13.57
CA ARG A 144 -2.43 -1.38 13.21
C ARG A 144 -3.94 -1.56 13.42
N VAL A 145 -4.64 -0.59 14.01
CA VAL A 145 -6.00 -0.82 14.53
C VAL A 145 -7.11 -0.50 13.51
N ARG A 146 -6.84 0.39 12.54
CA ARG A 146 -7.76 0.69 11.44
C ARG A 146 -6.99 0.79 10.13
N PRO A 147 -7.49 0.22 9.03
CA PRO A 147 -6.88 0.45 7.73
C PRO A 147 -6.91 1.95 7.40
N PRO A 148 -5.85 2.52 6.83
CA PRO A 148 -5.83 3.90 6.37
C PRO A 148 -6.75 4.06 5.16
N SER A 149 -7.33 5.25 5.01
CA SER A 149 -8.08 5.59 3.78
C SER A 149 -7.14 5.59 2.56
N PRO A 150 -7.67 5.44 1.34
CA PRO A 150 -6.87 5.57 0.12
C PRO A 150 -5.99 6.82 0.06
N LEU A 151 -6.52 7.95 0.54
CA LEU A 151 -5.81 9.23 0.63
C LEU A 151 -4.54 9.17 1.48
N VAL A 152 -4.60 8.49 2.63
CA VAL A 152 -3.44 8.34 3.50
C VAL A 152 -2.42 7.40 2.90
N ILE A 153 -2.88 6.28 2.32
CA ILE A 153 -1.99 5.35 1.62
C ILE A 153 -1.22 6.10 0.53
N ALA A 154 -1.92 6.91 -0.26
CA ALA A 154 -1.30 7.71 -1.30
C ALA A 154 -0.27 8.72 -0.76
N GLY A 155 -0.54 9.37 0.38
CA GLY A 155 0.43 10.27 1.02
C GLY A 155 1.69 9.56 1.51
N ILE A 156 1.55 8.35 2.06
CA ILE A 156 2.69 7.51 2.47
C ILE A 156 3.51 7.13 1.23
N VAL A 157 2.86 6.64 0.17
CA VAL A 157 3.53 6.24 -1.07
C VAL A 157 4.26 7.42 -1.71
N GLN A 158 3.63 8.59 -1.79
CA GLN A 158 4.26 9.80 -2.34
C GLN A 158 5.57 10.14 -1.62
N ARG A 159 5.57 10.10 -0.27
CA ARG A 159 6.77 10.35 0.53
C ARG A 159 7.87 9.35 0.20
N VAL A 160 7.56 8.06 0.17
CA VAL A 160 8.52 6.99 -0.16
C VAL A 160 9.09 7.16 -1.57
N VAL A 161 8.25 7.51 -2.54
CA VAL A 161 8.68 7.76 -3.92
C VAL A 161 9.64 8.94 -3.98
N LEU A 162 9.31 10.07 -3.34
CA LEU A 162 10.17 11.26 -3.30
C LEU A 162 11.52 10.94 -2.63
N GLU A 163 11.52 10.30 -1.47
CA GLU A 163 12.76 9.90 -0.77
C GLU A 163 13.63 8.96 -1.64
N THR A 164 13.00 8.04 -2.37
CA THR A 164 13.73 7.11 -3.27
C THR A 164 14.31 7.84 -4.48
N LEU A 165 13.56 8.78 -5.07
CA LEU A 165 14.02 9.59 -6.20
C LEU A 165 15.15 10.53 -5.77
N GLU A 166 15.04 11.16 -4.60
CA GLU A 166 16.09 11.99 -4.00
C GLU A 166 17.36 11.17 -3.75
N ALA A 167 17.25 9.99 -3.13
CA ALA A 167 18.37 9.09 -2.89
C ALA A 167 19.07 8.68 -4.21
N ALA A 168 18.30 8.41 -5.27
CA ALA A 168 18.83 8.08 -6.60
C ALA A 168 19.53 9.27 -7.26
N TRP A 169 19.01 10.49 -7.10
CA TRP A 169 19.66 11.72 -7.57
C TRP A 169 20.94 12.05 -6.81
N THR A 170 20.98 11.78 -5.50
CA THR A 170 22.15 11.99 -4.64
C THR A 170 23.17 10.84 -4.67
N GLY A 171 23.19 10.02 -5.74
CA GLY A 171 24.08 8.87 -5.90
C GLY A 171 25.54 9.13 -5.45
N PRO A 172 26.30 8.07 -5.09
CA PRO A 172 27.50 8.17 -4.28
C PRO A 172 28.43 9.23 -4.85
N ARG A 173 28.61 10.31 -4.09
CA ARG A 173 29.47 11.45 -4.41
C ARG A 173 30.78 10.89 -4.96
N ALA A 174 30.95 10.96 -6.28
CA ALA A 174 32.06 10.31 -6.96
C ALA A 174 33.34 10.68 -6.21
N ALA A 175 34.06 9.66 -5.74
CA ALA A 175 35.40 9.84 -5.21
C ALA A 175 36.15 10.69 -6.25
N ARG A 176 36.57 11.89 -5.83
CA ARG A 176 37.46 12.74 -6.62
C ARG A 176 38.57 11.83 -7.16
N PRO A 177 38.87 11.83 -8.47
CA PRO A 177 40.07 11.17 -8.94
C PRO A 177 41.23 11.81 -8.17
N THR A 178 41.86 11.02 -7.30
CA THR A 178 43.20 11.34 -6.78
C THR A 178 44.09 11.35 -8.00
N GLY A 179 44.38 12.55 -8.51
CA GLY A 179 45.33 12.73 -9.60
C GLY A 179 46.66 12.06 -9.25
N PRO A 180 47.41 11.59 -10.25
CA PRO A 180 48.68 10.91 -10.01
C PRO A 180 49.63 11.85 -9.26
N SER A 181 50.22 11.33 -8.18
CA SER A 181 51.33 11.97 -7.49
C SER A 181 52.42 12.32 -8.51
N PRO A 182 52.96 13.54 -8.51
CA PRO A 182 54.13 13.85 -9.32
C PRO A 182 55.30 13.02 -8.79
N GLU A 183 55.90 12.23 -9.68
CA GLU A 183 57.22 11.66 -9.50
C GLU A 183 58.19 12.81 -9.21
N SER A 184 58.91 12.69 -8.09
CA SER A 184 60.06 13.53 -7.79
C SER A 184 61.27 12.98 -8.56
N ASP A 185 61.87 13.82 -9.39
CA ASP A 185 63.29 13.72 -9.76
C ASP A 185 64.19 14.04 -8.56
#